data_AF-A0A534N301-F1
#
_entry.id   AF-A0A534N301-F1
#
_cell.length_a   1.000
_cell.length_b   1.000
_cell.length_c   1.000
_cell.angle_alpha   90.00
_cell.angle_beta   90.00
_cell.angle_gamma   90.00
#
_symmetry.space_group_name_H-M   'P 1'
#
loop_
_entity.id
_entity.type
_entity.pdbx_description
1 polymer ?
#
loop_
_entity_poly.entity_id
_entity_poly.type
_entity_poly.pdbx_seq_one_letter_code
_entity_poly.pdbx_strand_id
1 'polypeptide(L)'
;MDVDISQLTRRLGSGRVRTGPSIAPRYRTDAFREHRGSPLADRGELPAAVVLPRTTEEVVAAVRWASQAGVKIVPWGGGTGLMGGARSSSDSVVLDL
;
A
#
# COMPACT_ATOMS: atom_id res chain seq x y z
N MET A 1 5.91 -3.28 -14.00
CA MET A 1 6.40 -4.59 -13.52
C MET A 1 5.24 -5.23 -12.79
N ASP A 2 4.95 -6.51 -13.05
CA ASP A 2 3.89 -7.22 -12.34
C ASP A 2 4.45 -7.73 -11.02
N VAL A 3 3.88 -7.30 -9.90
CA VAL A 3 4.36 -7.68 -8.56
C VAL A 3 3.77 -9.04 -8.19
N ASP A 4 4.61 -10.06 -8.00
CA ASP A 4 4.15 -11.37 -7.51
C ASP A 4 3.84 -11.32 -6.00
N ILE A 5 2.56 -11.15 -5.68
CA ILE A 5 2.03 -11.11 -4.31
C ILE A 5 1.80 -12.53 -3.73
N SER A 6 1.93 -13.59 -4.53
CA SER A 6 1.56 -14.96 -4.11
C SER A 6 2.33 -15.42 -2.88
N GLN A 7 3.61 -15.06 -2.77
CA GLN A 7 4.46 -15.43 -1.64
C GLN A 7 4.05 -14.71 -0.35
N LEU A 8 3.69 -13.43 -0.46
CA LEU A 8 3.18 -12.64 0.66
C LEU A 8 1.84 -13.19 1.16
N THR A 9 0.92 -13.51 0.24
CA THR A 9 -0.37 -14.12 0.57
C THR A 9 -0.22 -15.47 1.26
N ARG A 10 0.74 -16.31 0.83
CA ARG A 10 1.04 -17.59 1.51
C ARG A 10 1.57 -17.38 2.93
N ARG A 11 2.39 -16.34 3.15
CA ARG A 11 2.98 -16.06 4.47
C ARG A 11 1.98 -15.48 5.47
N LEU A 12 1.10 -14.58 5.03
CA LEU A 12 0.18 -13.84 5.91
C LEU A 12 -1.25 -14.41 5.93
N GLY A 13 -1.59 -15.24 4.94
CA GLY A 13 -2.96 -15.71 4.71
C GLY A 13 -3.78 -14.76 3.85
N SER A 14 -4.74 -15.31 3.10
CA SER A 14 -5.58 -14.57 2.15
C SER A 14 -6.45 -13.49 2.79
N GLY A 15 -6.80 -13.62 4.07
CA GLY A 15 -7.54 -12.60 4.82
C GLY A 15 -6.73 -11.35 5.18
N ARG A 16 -5.40 -11.36 4.95
CA ARG A 16 -4.48 -10.25 5.28
C ARG A 16 -4.03 -9.47 4.05
N VAL A 17 -4.33 -9.94 2.84
CA VAL A 17 -3.83 -9.31 1.60
C VAL A 17 -4.98 -9.10 0.63
N ARG A 18 -5.23 -7.86 0.25
CA ARG A 18 -6.23 -7.48 -0.77
C ARG A 18 -5.53 -7.17 -2.09
N THR A 19 -6.07 -7.67 -3.19
CA THR A 19 -5.58 -7.44 -4.56
C THR A 19 -6.73 -7.07 -5.50
N GLY A 20 -6.39 -6.44 -6.63
CA GLY A 20 -7.34 -6.17 -7.72
C GLY A 20 -8.61 -5.45 -7.26
N PRO A 21 -9.82 -5.90 -7.67
CA PRO A 21 -11.09 -5.25 -7.35
C PRO A 21 -11.41 -5.13 -5.85
N SER A 22 -10.73 -5.90 -4.99
CA SER A 22 -10.91 -5.81 -3.53
C SER A 22 -10.22 -4.61 -2.89
N ILE A 23 -9.35 -3.91 -3.63
CA ILE A 23 -8.67 -2.71 -3.16
C ILE A 23 -9.60 -1.51 -3.32
N ALA A 24 -9.99 -0.91 -2.21
CA ALA A 24 -10.82 0.28 -2.21
C ALA A 24 -10.10 1.49 -2.85
N PRO A 25 -10.78 2.35 -3.62
CA PRO A 25 -10.18 3.53 -4.26
C PRO A 25 -9.47 4.49 -3.31
N ARG A 26 -9.79 4.45 -2.00
CA ARG A 26 -9.15 5.28 -0.98
C ARG A 26 -7.63 5.09 -0.91
N TYR A 27 -7.11 3.91 -1.21
CA TYR A 27 -5.67 3.63 -1.08
C TYR A 27 -4.81 4.26 -2.18
N ARG A 28 -5.41 5.00 -3.12
CA ARG A 28 -4.65 5.73 -4.15
C ARG A 28 -3.84 6.89 -3.58
N THR A 29 -4.41 7.57 -2.59
CA THR A 29 -3.82 8.77 -1.97
C THR A 29 -4.54 9.06 -0.68
N ASP A 30 -3.86 9.72 0.24
CA ASP A 30 -4.48 10.35 1.42
C ASP A 30 -5.42 11.51 1.01
N ALA A 31 -5.80 12.37 1.96
CA ALA A 31 -6.65 13.54 1.72
C ALA A 31 -5.97 14.68 0.92
N PHE A 32 -4.79 14.43 0.31
CA PHE A 32 -4.10 15.34 -0.58
C PHE A 32 -4.99 15.89 -1.72
N ARG A 33 -4.74 17.15 -2.07
CA ARG A 33 -5.28 17.84 -3.25
C ARG A 33 -4.21 18.75 -3.86
N GLU A 34 -4.19 18.87 -5.17
CA GLU A 34 -3.18 19.60 -5.95
C GLU A 34 -3.09 21.08 -5.56
N HIS A 35 -4.22 21.71 -5.20
CA HIS A 35 -4.30 23.12 -4.83
C HIS A 35 -3.60 23.46 -3.49
N ARG A 36 -2.93 22.51 -2.85
CA ARG A 36 -2.15 22.67 -1.62
C ARG A 36 -0.69 23.06 -1.87
N GLY A 37 -0.35 23.53 -3.07
CA GLY A 37 1.00 24.01 -3.42
C GLY A 37 2.02 22.91 -3.66
N SER A 38 1.55 21.72 -4.04
CA SER A 38 2.39 20.56 -4.34
C SER A 38 2.42 20.30 -5.85
N PRO A 39 3.57 19.86 -6.42
CA PRO A 39 3.64 19.48 -7.83
C PRO A 39 3.03 18.09 -8.12
N LEU A 40 2.56 17.38 -7.09
CA LEU A 40 1.97 16.06 -7.27
C LEU A 40 0.57 16.16 -7.90
N ALA A 41 0.28 15.25 -8.82
CA ALA A 41 -1.05 15.13 -9.42
C ALA A 41 -2.13 14.82 -8.35
N ASP A 42 -3.39 15.13 -8.63
CA ASP A 42 -4.47 15.05 -7.64
C ASP A 42 -4.75 13.61 -7.11
N ARG A 43 -4.45 12.57 -7.90
CA ARG A 43 -4.67 11.14 -7.51
C ARG A 43 -3.48 10.24 -7.85
N GLY A 44 -3.12 9.36 -6.92
CA GLY A 44 -2.18 8.27 -7.17
C GLY A 44 -2.83 7.10 -7.90
N GLU A 45 -2.06 6.02 -8.07
CA GLU A 45 -2.53 4.77 -8.66
C GLU A 45 -3.07 3.82 -7.57
N LEU A 46 -3.73 2.73 -7.95
CA LEU A 46 -3.97 1.67 -6.96
C LEU A 46 -2.66 0.92 -6.73
N PRO A 47 -2.37 0.50 -5.47
CA PRO A 47 -1.23 -0.37 -5.21
C PRO A 47 -1.45 -1.77 -5.79
N ALA A 48 -0.38 -2.55 -5.94
CA ALA A 48 -0.46 -3.96 -6.31
C ALA A 48 -1.23 -4.78 -5.26
N ALA A 49 -1.05 -4.43 -3.98
CA ALA A 49 -1.77 -5.04 -2.88
C ALA A 49 -1.92 -4.09 -1.69
N VAL A 50 -2.89 -4.38 -0.83
CA VAL A 50 -3.01 -3.81 0.52
C VAL A 50 -2.85 -4.92 1.53
N VAL A 51 -1.91 -4.75 2.46
CA VAL A 51 -1.64 -5.66 3.56
C VAL A 51 -2.31 -5.12 4.82
N LEU A 52 -3.06 -5.98 5.50
CA LEU A 52 -3.87 -5.68 6.69
C LEU A 52 -3.37 -6.50 7.89
N PRO A 53 -2.13 -6.24 8.36
CA PRO A 53 -1.55 -6.99 9.46
C PRO A 53 -2.36 -6.78 10.75
N ARG A 54 -2.29 -7.75 11.66
CA ARG A 54 -2.88 -7.71 13.00
C ARG A 54 -1.87 -7.88 14.11
N THR A 55 -0.64 -8.25 13.77
CA THR A 55 0.47 -8.35 14.72
C THR A 55 1.72 -7.72 14.15
N THR A 56 2.67 -7.41 15.04
CA THR A 56 3.98 -6.88 14.66
C THR A 56 4.77 -7.91 13.83
N GLU A 57 4.60 -9.21 14.08
CA GLU A 57 5.25 -10.27 13.30
C GLU A 57 4.77 -10.28 11.85
N GLU A 58 3.47 -10.04 11.62
CA GLU A 58 2.91 -9.90 10.26
C GLU A 58 3.48 -8.65 9.56
N VAL A 59 3.66 -7.53 10.28
CA VAL A 59 4.34 -6.34 9.76
C VAL A 59 5.78 -6.66 9.36
N VAL A 60 6.54 -7.32 10.24
CA VAL A 60 7.93 -7.73 9.98
C VAL A 60 8.01 -8.65 8.77
N ALA A 61 7.09 -9.61 8.64
CA ALA A 61 7.03 -10.51 7.49
C ALA A 61 6.77 -9.75 6.17
N ALA A 62 5.86 -8.78 6.17
CA ALA A 62 5.59 -7.93 5.01
C ALA A 62 6.79 -7.07 4.62
N VAL A 63 7.44 -6.41 5.58
CA VAL A 63 8.64 -5.58 5.35
C VAL A 63 9.80 -6.40 4.80
N ARG A 64 10.06 -7.57 5.39
CA ARG A 64 11.12 -8.49 4.90
C ARG A 64 10.83 -8.99 3.50
N TRP A 65 9.58 -9.37 3.22
CA TRP A 65 9.19 -9.77 1.86
C TRP A 65 9.41 -8.65 0.86
N ALA A 66 8.94 -7.43 1.16
CA ALA A 66 9.06 -6.30 0.24
C ALA A 66 10.52 -5.96 -0.07
N SER A 67 11.38 -5.99 0.96
CA SER A 67 12.83 -5.81 0.79
C SER A 67 13.44 -6.89 -0.12
N GLN A 68 13.08 -8.16 0.07
CA GLN A 68 13.56 -9.28 -0.76
C GLN A 68 13.06 -9.21 -2.20
N ALA A 69 11.81 -8.76 -2.40
CA ALA A 69 11.16 -8.67 -3.70
C ALA A 69 11.46 -7.36 -4.44
N GLY A 70 12.13 -6.40 -3.81
CA GLY A 70 12.35 -5.06 -4.39
C GLY A 70 11.07 -4.24 -4.53
N VAL A 71 10.05 -4.51 -3.71
CA VAL A 71 8.72 -3.88 -3.77
C VAL A 71 8.67 -2.70 -2.79
N LYS A 72 8.11 -1.57 -3.24
CA LYS A 72 7.94 -0.38 -2.41
C LYS A 72 6.85 -0.59 -1.36
N ILE A 73 7.06 -0.09 -0.15
CA ILE A 73 6.03 -0.03 0.90
C ILE A 73 5.53 1.40 1.04
N VAL A 74 4.22 1.54 1.08
CA VAL A 74 3.53 2.79 1.45
C VAL A 74 2.82 2.56 2.79
N PRO A 75 3.30 3.15 3.90
CA PRO A 75 2.61 3.10 5.17
C PRO A 75 1.26 3.81 5.10
N TRP A 76 0.25 3.26 5.74
CA TRP A 76 -1.10 3.80 5.76
C TRP A 76 -1.71 3.63 7.16
N GLY A 77 -2.40 4.67 7.64
CA GLY A 77 -3.23 4.61 8.84
C GLY A 77 -4.67 5.03 8.50
N GLY A 78 -5.05 6.26 8.85
CA GLY A 78 -6.38 6.78 8.51
C GLY A 78 -6.51 7.32 7.07
N GLY A 79 -5.40 7.57 6.36
CA GLY A 79 -5.43 8.22 5.04
C GLY A 79 -5.79 9.71 5.08
N THR A 80 -5.65 10.37 6.23
CA THR A 80 -6.06 11.77 6.45
C THR A 80 -4.95 12.79 6.23
N GLY A 81 -3.74 12.33 5.85
CA GLY A 81 -2.63 13.21 5.48
C GLY A 81 -3.01 14.16 4.34
N LEU A 82 -2.49 15.38 4.37
CA LEU A 82 -2.83 16.42 3.39
C LEU A 82 -1.75 16.64 2.34
N MET A 83 -0.59 15.97 2.48
CA MET A 83 0.62 16.27 1.72
C MET A 83 1.01 15.14 0.75
N GLY A 84 0.16 14.12 0.58
CA GLY A 84 0.43 13.01 -0.33
C GLY A 84 1.39 11.98 0.25
N GLY A 85 1.58 11.97 1.57
CA GLY A 85 2.55 11.10 2.25
C GLY A 85 2.20 9.61 2.18
N ALA A 86 0.90 9.29 2.01
CA ALA A 86 0.42 7.93 1.81
C ALA A 86 -0.07 7.69 0.36
N ARG A 87 0.53 8.37 -0.63
CA ARG A 87 0.28 8.06 -2.05
C ARG A 87 0.90 6.74 -2.43
N SER A 88 0.16 5.96 -3.21
CA SER A 88 0.62 4.68 -3.74
C SER A 88 0.84 4.71 -5.25
N SER A 89 1.56 3.70 -5.71
CA SER A 89 1.88 3.39 -7.10
C SER A 89 1.57 1.92 -7.40
N SER A 90 1.32 1.59 -8.67
CA SER A 90 1.03 0.21 -9.09
C SER A 90 2.13 -0.81 -8.79
N ASP A 91 3.36 -0.37 -8.54
CA ASP A 91 4.52 -1.20 -8.14
C ASP A 91 4.77 -1.22 -6.62
N SER A 92 3.81 -0.75 -5.82
CA SER A 92 3.90 -0.71 -4.36
C SER A 92 2.87 -1.61 -3.67
N VAL A 93 3.17 -1.97 -2.43
CA VAL A 93 2.15 -2.47 -1.49
C VAL A 93 1.87 -1.40 -0.44
N VAL A 94 0.59 -1.27 -0.08
CA VAL A 94 0.18 -0.45 1.06
C VAL A 94 0.17 -1.33 2.31
N LEU A 95 0.71 -0.82 3.42
CA LEU A 95 0.66 -1.45 4.74
C LEU A 95 -0.30 -0.63 5.62
N ASP A 96 -1.52 -1.14 5.85
CA ASP A 96 -2.61 -0.45 6.56
C ASP A 96 -2.65 -0.89 8.04
N LEU A 97 -2.36 0.05 8.95
CA LEU A 97 -2.12 -0.16 10.38
C LEU A 97 -3.20 0.47 11.26
#